data_AF-A0A2G6IUH6-F1
#
_entry.id   AF-A0A2G6IUH6-F1
#
_cell.length_a   1.000
_cell.length_b   1.000
_cell.length_c   1.000
_cell.angle_alpha   90.00
_cell.angle_beta   90.00
_cell.angle_gamma   90.00
#
_symmetry.space_group_name_H-M   'P 1'
#
loop_
_entity.id
_entity.type
_entity.pdbx_description
1 polymer ?
#
loop_
_entity_poly.entity_id
_entity_poly.type
_entity_poly.pdbx_seq_one_letter_code
_entity_poly.pdbx_strand_id
1 'polypeptide(L)' 'AQANTVLEAYERHGALLAQAVAEQALAAVEARFAHPEMRYDVLVVDRDGTIVGEAGT' A
#
# COMPACT_ATOMS: atom_id res chain seq x y z
N ALA A 1 4.07 -20.45 -0.60
CA ALA A 1 3.13 -21.01 0.40
C ALA A 1 2.00 -20.01 0.64
N GLN A 2 0.77 -20.44 0.87
CA GLN A 2 -0.37 -19.55 1.19
C GLN A 2 -0.19 -18.91 2.59
N ALA A 3 -0.63 -17.67 2.76
CA ALA A 3 -0.68 -16.96 4.04
C ALA A 3 -2.14 -16.78 4.45
N ASN A 4 -2.44 -16.97 5.74
CA ASN A 4 -3.81 -16.85 6.26
C ASN A 4 -4.14 -15.43 6.69
N THR A 5 -3.13 -14.60 6.93
CA THR A 5 -3.28 -13.20 7.32
C THR A 5 -2.32 -12.31 6.51
N VAL A 6 -2.65 -11.03 6.44
CA VAL A 6 -1.75 -10.01 5.87
C VAL A 6 -0.44 -9.95 6.66
N LEU A 7 -0.48 -10.13 7.98
CA LEU A 7 0.72 -10.16 8.83
C LEU A 7 1.64 -11.32 8.44
N GLU A 8 1.10 -12.54 8.27
CA GLU A 8 1.90 -13.68 7.82
C GLU A 8 2.49 -13.50 6.41
N ALA A 9 1.75 -12.84 5.51
CA ALA A 9 2.25 -12.51 4.18
C ALA A 9 3.37 -11.47 4.26
N TYR A 10 3.21 -10.47 5.13
CA TYR A 10 4.20 -9.43 5.37
C TYR A 10 5.45 -9.97 6.04
N GLU A 11 5.35 -10.88 7.00
CA GLU A 11 6.50 -11.56 7.61
C GLU A 11 7.31 -12.38 6.59
N ARG A 12 6.69 -12.87 5.50
CA ARG A 12 7.38 -13.59 4.42
C ARG A 12 7.97 -12.69 3.35
N HIS A 13 7.26 -11.63 2.98
CA HIS A 13 7.59 -10.81 1.81
C HIS A 13 8.14 -9.42 2.17
N GLY A 14 8.01 -9.01 3.43
CA GLY A 14 8.48 -7.74 3.97
C GLY A 14 7.92 -6.53 3.24
N ALA A 15 8.76 -5.50 3.14
CA ALA A 15 8.43 -4.23 2.51
C ALA A 15 7.92 -4.35 1.06
N LEU A 16 8.28 -5.41 0.33
CA LEU A 16 7.77 -5.63 -1.04
C LEU A 16 6.25 -5.82 -1.07
N LEU A 17 5.67 -6.46 -0.06
CA LEU A 17 4.21 -6.60 0.04
C LEU A 17 3.56 -5.24 0.33
N ALA A 18 4.09 -4.50 1.30
CA ALA A 18 3.55 -3.19 1.66
C ALA A 18 3.61 -2.21 0.48
N GLN A 19 4.70 -2.24 -0.29
CA GLN A 19 4.83 -1.45 -1.51
C GLN A 19 3.76 -1.83 -2.56
N ALA A 20 3.59 -3.13 -2.82
CA ALA A 20 2.57 -3.59 -3.76
C ALA A 20 1.14 -3.23 -3.32
N VAL A 21 0.87 -3.21 -2.01
CA VAL A 21 -0.40 -2.74 -1.45
C VAL A 21 -0.59 -1.25 -1.70
N ALA A 22 0.44 -0.42 -1.47
CA ALA A 22 0.38 1.02 -1.71
C ALA A 22 0.06 1.34 -3.17
N GLU A 23 0.76 0.69 -4.11
CA GLU A 23 0.57 0.87 -5.55
C GLU A 23 -0.84 0.46 -6.01
N GLN A 24 -1.33 -0.70 -5.57
CA GLN A 24 -2.68 -1.17 -5.92
C GLN A 24 -3.78 -0.28 -5.31
N ALA A 25 -3.57 0.21 -4.10
CA ALA A 25 -4.50 1.11 -3.45
C ALA A 25 -4.56 2.47 -4.17
N LEU A 26 -3.41 3.04 -4.56
CA LEU A 26 -3.37 4.26 -5.36
C LEU A 26 -4.14 4.09 -6.67
N ALA A 27 -3.86 3.01 -7.42
CA ALA A 27 -4.56 2.71 -8.66
C ALA A 27 -6.09 2.59 -8.48
N ALA A 28 -6.55 1.98 -7.37
CA ALA A 28 -7.97 1.87 -7.07
C ALA A 28 -8.62 3.22 -6.73
N VAL A 29 -7.91 4.09 -5.98
CA VAL A 29 -8.36 5.44 -5.66
C VAL A 29 -8.44 6.29 -6.92
N GLU A 30 -7.41 6.29 -7.75
CA GLU A 30 -7.38 7.01 -9.01
C GLU A 30 -8.51 6.55 -9.95
N ALA A 31 -8.69 5.24 -10.11
CA ALA A 31 -9.77 4.70 -10.95
C ALA A 31 -11.17 5.15 -10.51
N ARG A 32 -11.37 5.38 -9.20
CA ARG A 32 -12.69 5.74 -8.64
C ARG A 32 -12.91 7.24 -8.51
N PHE A 33 -11.85 8.02 -8.29
CA PHE A 33 -11.92 9.42 -7.86
C PHE A 33 -11.07 10.37 -8.71
N ALA A 34 -10.45 9.92 -9.79
CA ALA A 34 -9.60 10.76 -10.64
C ALA A 34 -10.26 12.11 -10.95
N HIS A 35 -9.60 13.17 -10.49
CA HIS A 35 -9.96 14.56 -10.76
C HIS A 35 -8.69 15.32 -11.18
N PRO A 36 -8.75 16.19 -12.21
CA PRO A 36 -7.55 16.84 -12.76
C PRO A 36 -6.74 17.67 -11.74
N GLU A 37 -7.38 18.13 -10.68
CA GLU A 37 -6.80 18.98 -9.64
C GLU A 37 -6.46 18.23 -8.34
N MET A 38 -6.72 16.93 -8.26
CA MET A 38 -6.45 16.13 -7.06
C MET A 38 -5.30 15.15 -7.32
N ARG A 39 -4.39 15.09 -6.34
CA ARG A 39 -3.36 14.06 -6.24
C ARG A 39 -3.60 13.24 -5.00
N TYR A 40 -3.21 11.98 -5.04
CA TYR A 40 -3.42 11.04 -3.96
C TYR A 40 -2.10 10.35 -3.65
N ASP A 41 -1.80 10.29 -2.36
CA ASP A 41 -0.68 9.51 -1.84
C ASP A 41 -1.25 8.44 -0.91
N VAL A 42 -0.68 7.24 -0.98
CA VAL A 42 -1.03 6.12 -0.11
C VAL A 42 0.21 5.72 0.68
N LEU A 43 0.08 5.77 2.00
CA LEU A 43 1.10 5.32 2.94
C LEU A 43 0.62 4.05 3.63
N VAL A 44 1.44 3.01 3.59
CA VAL A 44 1.27 1.80 4.39
C VAL A 44 2.17 1.94 5.60
N VAL A 45 1.58 1.94 6.79
CA VAL A 45 2.29 2.10 8.06
C VAL A 45 2.21 0.84 8.90
N ASP A 46 3.30 0.52 9.60
CA ASP A 46 3.29 -0.51 10.61
C ASP A 46 2.72 -0.01 11.95
N ARG A 47 2.67 -0.91 12.94
CA ARG A 47 2.13 -0.61 14.27
C ARG A 47 2.94 0.41 15.07
N ASP A 48 4.19 0.63 14.71
CA ASP A 48 5.10 1.58 15.37
C ASP A 48 5.09 2.94 14.66
N GLY A 49 4.31 3.07 13.58
CA GLY A 49 4.18 4.29 12.78
C GLY A 49 5.24 4.41 11.68
N THR A 50 6.01 3.37 11.41
CA THR A 50 7.00 3.35 10.33
C THR A 50 6.28 3.24 9.00
N ILE A 51 6.64 4.09 8.03
CA ILE A 51 6.20 3.93 6.64
C ILE A 51 6.95 2.75 6.04
N VAL A 52 6.23 1.72 5.63
CA VAL A 52 6.78 0.48 5.08
C VAL A 52 6.41 0.25 3.61
N GLY A 53 5.59 1.14 3.05
CA GLY A 53 5.28 1.22 1.62
C GLY A 53 4.62 2.56 1.29
N GLU A 54 4.87 3.06 0.08
CA GLU A 54 4.41 4.38 -0.36
C GLU A 54 4.15 4.38 -1.86
N ALA A 55 3.05 5.00 -2.28
CA ALA A 55 2.77 5.27 -3.69
C ALA A 55 2.10 6.63 -3.83
N GLY A 56 2.55 7.43 -4.80
CA GLY A 56 2.11 8.82 -4.96
C GLY A 56 3.26 9.74 -5.36
N THR A 57 3.00 11.05 -5.38
CA THR A 57 3.98 12.10 -5.78
C THR A 57 3.74 13.44 -5.12
#